data_AF-A0AAC8TFA0-F1
#
_entry.id   AF-A0AAC8TFA0-F1
#
_cell.length_a   1.000
_cell.length_b   1.000
_cell.length_c   1.000
_cell.angle_alpha   90.00
_cell.angle_beta   90.00
_cell.angle_gamma   90.00
#
_symmetry.space_group_name_H-M   'P 1'
#
loop_
_entity.id
_entity.type
_entity.pdbx_description
1 polymer ?
#
loop_
_entity_poly.entity_id
_entity_poly.type
_entity_poly.pdbx_seq_one_letter_code
_entity_poly.pdbx_strand_id
1 'polypeptide(L)'
;MRKTAAAVLWAVLAFPAWAQAPALPREADADVDGDAKPERIVLEGTRDFVLRAGGAEARSSVTGRVLGLELLDLDEPSTGKEVLVHAESPERSPEVQLFRWKGGALERVPLPPGKPQASGSGIVLFDVPMGFWSRRDKYTYDADKPGFSEVPQGLYFIHGERNVFLPRETPLVSEPGGVLLLPLPAHTNPQLIAFAPDPGARRESASSGWYLVEVDRLVGWVRGDALTLNKPENRVDMWLDRDTSLYDVYSDTDLDGDGLGDSVSLERPEGTSPGALLIGNHRVKLPAHPDTKLQGVDLDFTDKYREVFLQGKEESRLVRFEGGAPRVVALPECDEYFFRGDNALMCVGREYQEHKGGTVQRNRYFVFDTKQETFRERPQSLYTHYVPELDVKKTFPLLRSREPKAPVVARLAADSTIEVLVKSASDGHGRNWFLVRSQTGLLGWAEVDTVFKNVSPRRDDFEP
;
A
#
# COMPACT_ATOMS: atom_id res chain seq x y z
N MET A 1 27.13 12.77 -54.98
CA MET A 1 25.72 12.49 -54.60
C MET A 1 25.63 12.49 -53.08
N ARG A 2 25.14 13.58 -52.47
CA ARG A 2 24.87 13.65 -51.01
C ARG A 2 23.38 13.40 -50.82
N LYS A 3 23.01 12.40 -50.03
CA LYS A 3 21.62 12.17 -49.59
C LYS A 3 21.45 12.82 -48.21
N THR A 4 20.64 13.86 -48.15
CA THR A 4 20.09 14.44 -46.92
C THR A 4 18.94 13.56 -46.44
N ALA A 5 18.99 13.13 -45.18
CA ALA A 5 17.85 12.51 -44.50
C ALA A 5 17.23 13.57 -43.58
N ALA A 6 15.96 13.90 -43.84
CA ALA A 6 15.16 14.77 -42.98
C ALA A 6 14.55 13.93 -41.86
N ALA A 7 14.88 14.26 -40.61
CA ALA A 7 14.19 13.72 -39.45
C ALA A 7 12.87 14.48 -39.25
N VAL A 8 11.75 13.78 -39.36
CA VAL A 8 10.43 14.30 -39.02
C VAL A 8 10.20 13.95 -37.55
N LEU A 9 10.27 14.97 -36.70
CA LEU A 9 9.97 14.90 -35.27
C LEU A 9 8.44 15.03 -35.10
N TRP A 10 7.75 13.93 -34.78
CA TRP A 10 6.36 13.97 -34.33
C TRP A 10 6.34 14.09 -32.81
N ALA A 11 6.06 15.30 -32.31
CA ALA A 11 5.69 15.51 -30.92
C ALA A 11 4.22 15.10 -30.76
N VAL A 12 3.98 13.95 -30.12
CA VAL A 12 2.66 13.55 -29.66
C VAL A 12 2.48 14.12 -28.25
N LEU A 13 1.83 15.29 -28.15
CA LEU A 13 1.25 15.76 -26.90
C LEU A 13 -0.10 15.05 -26.71
N ALA A 14 -0.06 13.86 -26.10
CA ALA A 14 -1.25 13.19 -25.61
C ALA A 14 -1.52 13.68 -24.18
N PHE A 15 -2.44 14.62 -24.03
CA PHE A 15 -3.11 14.80 -22.74
C PHE A 15 -3.85 13.50 -22.41
N PRO A 16 -3.75 12.97 -21.17
CA PRO A 16 -4.61 11.87 -20.77
C PRO A 16 -6.05 12.38 -20.76
N ALA A 17 -6.78 12.09 -21.83
CA ALA A 17 -8.22 12.17 -21.81
C ALA A 17 -8.67 11.28 -20.65
N TRP A 18 -9.30 11.88 -19.64
CA TRP A 18 -9.99 11.16 -18.59
C TRP A 18 -11.08 10.37 -19.30
N ALA A 19 -10.78 9.12 -19.65
CA ALA A 19 -11.67 8.27 -20.41
C ALA A 19 -12.90 8.07 -19.54
N GLN A 20 -13.99 8.77 -19.88
CA GLN A 20 -15.30 8.47 -19.30
C GLN A 20 -15.55 7.00 -19.57
N ALA A 21 -15.80 6.23 -18.50
CA ALA A 21 -16.15 4.83 -18.65
C ALA A 21 -17.29 4.73 -19.68
N PRO A 22 -17.19 3.82 -20.66
CA PRO A 22 -18.22 3.71 -21.68
C PRO A 22 -19.58 3.49 -21.02
N ALA A 23 -20.60 4.16 -21.54
CA ALA A 23 -21.96 3.99 -21.04
C ALA A 23 -22.35 2.50 -21.13
N LEU A 24 -22.93 1.97 -20.06
CA LEU A 24 -23.39 0.58 -20.04
C LEU A 24 -24.53 0.41 -21.06
N PRO A 25 -24.49 -0.67 -21.87
CA PRO A 25 -25.54 -0.91 -22.85
C PRO A 25 -26.86 -1.24 -22.15
N ARG A 26 -27.98 -1.04 -22.85
CA ARG A 26 -29.31 -1.50 -22.41
C ARG A 26 -29.79 -2.75 -23.13
N GLU A 27 -29.00 -3.20 -24.10
CA GLU A 27 -29.26 -4.41 -24.89
C GLU A 27 -27.94 -5.16 -25.09
N ALA A 28 -28.01 -6.49 -25.11
CA ALA A 28 -26.89 -7.37 -25.44
C ALA A 28 -27.41 -8.67 -26.03
N ASP A 29 -26.51 -9.43 -26.68
CA ASP A 29 -26.80 -10.78 -27.14
C ASP A 29 -25.83 -11.74 -26.44
N ALA A 30 -26.37 -12.74 -25.74
CA ALA A 30 -25.58 -13.77 -25.06
C ALA A 30 -26.43 -15.00 -24.74
N ASP A 31 -25.76 -16.15 -24.66
CA ASP A 31 -26.35 -17.38 -24.15
C ASP A 31 -26.56 -17.23 -22.65
N VAL A 32 -27.82 -17.08 -22.22
CA VAL A 32 -28.18 -16.96 -20.81
C VAL A 32 -28.79 -18.24 -20.25
N ASP A 33 -29.25 -19.16 -21.11
CA ASP A 33 -29.93 -20.38 -20.69
C ASP A 33 -29.06 -21.66 -20.77
N GLY A 34 -27.84 -21.52 -21.29
CA GLY A 34 -26.84 -22.58 -21.41
C GLY A 34 -27.03 -23.49 -22.62
N ASP A 35 -27.86 -23.11 -23.60
CA ASP A 35 -28.13 -23.92 -24.79
C ASP A 35 -27.12 -23.72 -25.95
N ALA A 36 -26.08 -22.91 -25.71
CA ALA A 36 -25.05 -22.49 -26.67
C ALA A 36 -25.54 -21.59 -27.81
N LYS A 37 -26.75 -21.03 -27.72
CA LYS A 37 -27.26 -20.00 -28.64
C LYS A 37 -27.42 -18.68 -27.89
N PRO A 38 -27.12 -17.54 -28.53
CA PRO A 38 -27.34 -16.26 -27.89
C PRO A 38 -28.81 -15.84 -27.92
N GLU A 39 -29.31 -15.42 -26.77
CA GLU A 39 -30.58 -14.72 -26.62
C GLU A 39 -30.36 -13.21 -26.70
N ARG A 40 -31.34 -12.51 -27.28
CA ARG A 40 -31.42 -11.06 -27.15
C ARG A 40 -31.88 -10.69 -25.74
N ILE A 41 -31.11 -9.84 -25.09
CA ILE A 41 -31.34 -9.32 -23.74
C ILE A 41 -31.70 -7.84 -23.87
N VAL A 42 -32.81 -7.42 -23.26
CA VAL A 42 -33.31 -6.05 -23.33
C VAL A 42 -33.70 -5.56 -21.94
N LEU A 43 -33.18 -4.39 -21.57
CA LEU A 43 -33.47 -3.73 -20.30
C LEU A 43 -34.29 -2.44 -20.54
N GLU A 44 -35.55 -2.47 -20.13
CA GLU A 44 -36.51 -1.39 -20.30
C GLU A 44 -36.82 -0.71 -18.97
N GLY A 45 -36.98 0.61 -18.96
CA GLY A 45 -37.34 1.39 -17.77
C GLY A 45 -36.22 2.25 -17.20
N THR A 46 -36.47 2.81 -16.01
CA THR A 46 -35.56 3.75 -15.34
C THR A 46 -35.42 3.50 -13.85
N ARG A 47 -36.50 3.23 -13.10
CA ARG A 47 -36.45 2.84 -11.68
C ARG A 47 -37.11 1.50 -11.48
N ASP A 48 -38.37 1.44 -11.86
CA ASP A 48 -39.05 0.19 -12.16
C ASP A 48 -38.62 -0.23 -13.56
N PHE A 49 -38.11 -1.46 -13.67
CA PHE A 49 -37.56 -1.96 -14.92
C PHE A 49 -38.06 -3.36 -15.24
N VAL A 50 -37.99 -3.68 -16.53
CA VAL A 50 -38.28 -4.98 -17.09
C VAL A 50 -37.02 -5.48 -17.77
N LEU A 51 -36.50 -6.61 -17.33
CA LEU A 51 -35.42 -7.34 -17.98
C LEU A 51 -36.03 -8.48 -18.79
N ARG A 52 -35.78 -8.49 -20.09
CA ARG A 52 -36.17 -9.57 -21.00
C ARG A 52 -34.92 -10.27 -21.48
N ALA A 53 -34.94 -11.60 -21.51
CA ALA A 53 -33.93 -12.39 -22.21
C ALA A 53 -34.65 -13.57 -22.85
N GLY A 54 -34.49 -13.76 -24.16
CA GLY A 54 -35.25 -14.78 -24.88
C GLY A 54 -36.75 -14.67 -24.65
N GLY A 55 -37.38 -15.77 -24.20
CA GLY A 55 -38.80 -15.83 -23.85
C GLY A 55 -39.16 -15.44 -22.41
N ALA A 56 -38.17 -15.19 -21.54
CA ALA A 56 -38.40 -14.89 -20.13
C ALA A 56 -38.39 -13.39 -19.83
N GLU A 57 -39.08 -13.02 -18.75
CA GLU A 57 -39.21 -11.65 -18.27
C GLU A 57 -39.05 -11.61 -16.75
N ALA A 58 -38.25 -10.67 -16.24
CA ALA A 58 -38.16 -10.32 -14.83
C ALA A 58 -38.51 -8.85 -14.63
N ARG A 59 -39.30 -8.56 -13.59
CA ARG A 59 -39.65 -7.19 -13.18
C ARG A 59 -39.03 -6.91 -11.82
N SER A 60 -38.39 -5.76 -11.68
CA SER A 60 -37.79 -5.34 -10.42
C SER A 60 -37.73 -3.82 -10.34
N SER A 61 -37.27 -3.32 -9.21
CA SER A 61 -37.06 -1.90 -8.97
C SER A 61 -35.72 -1.65 -8.28
N VAL A 62 -35.16 -0.48 -8.54
CA VAL A 62 -33.92 0.05 -7.93
C VAL A 62 -34.21 1.41 -7.29
N THR A 63 -33.35 1.83 -6.37
CA THR A 63 -33.48 3.13 -5.69
C THR A 63 -33.15 4.31 -6.61
N GLY A 64 -32.09 4.19 -7.40
CA GLY A 64 -31.67 5.20 -8.37
C GLY A 64 -32.07 4.88 -9.81
N ARG A 65 -31.47 5.58 -10.77
CA ARG A 65 -31.72 5.35 -12.21
C ARG A 65 -30.93 4.15 -12.71
N VAL A 66 -31.58 3.25 -13.44
CA VAL A 66 -30.96 2.17 -14.21
C VAL A 66 -30.00 2.75 -15.25
N LEU A 67 -28.73 2.35 -15.11
CA LEU A 67 -27.62 2.77 -15.95
C LEU A 67 -27.50 1.88 -17.19
N GLY A 68 -27.61 0.57 -17.02
CA GLY A 68 -27.49 -0.42 -18.09
C GLY A 68 -27.27 -1.83 -17.54
N LEU A 69 -26.82 -2.73 -18.40
CA LEU A 69 -26.52 -4.12 -18.07
C LEU A 69 -25.05 -4.47 -18.35
N GLU A 70 -24.57 -5.50 -17.65
CA GLU A 70 -23.29 -6.17 -17.84
C GLU A 70 -23.54 -7.68 -17.81
N LEU A 71 -22.87 -8.43 -18.67
CA LEU A 71 -22.95 -9.89 -18.69
C LEU A 71 -21.84 -10.46 -17.83
N LEU A 72 -22.20 -11.38 -16.94
CA LEU A 72 -21.28 -12.00 -16.00
C LEU A 72 -21.26 -13.51 -16.24
N ASP A 73 -20.10 -14.11 -16.11
CA ASP A 73 -19.91 -15.56 -16.21
C ASP A 73 -19.52 -16.05 -14.80
N LEU A 74 -20.50 -16.57 -14.05
CA LEU A 74 -20.30 -16.96 -12.66
C LEU A 74 -19.81 -18.40 -12.51
N ASP A 75 -20.41 -19.33 -13.25
CA ASP A 75 -20.05 -20.74 -13.26
C ASP A 75 -19.25 -21.10 -14.53
N GLU A 76 -19.04 -22.38 -14.82
CA GLU A 76 -18.17 -22.76 -15.95
C GLU A 76 -18.71 -22.18 -17.27
N PRO A 77 -17.87 -21.91 -18.29
CA PRO A 77 -18.30 -21.23 -19.53
C PRO A 77 -19.46 -21.88 -20.32
N SER A 78 -19.93 -23.05 -19.92
CA SER A 78 -20.99 -23.83 -20.58
C SER A 78 -22.38 -23.72 -19.94
N THR A 79 -22.56 -22.98 -18.84
CA THR A 79 -23.82 -22.97 -18.07
C THR A 79 -24.72 -21.75 -18.30
N GLY A 80 -24.37 -20.91 -19.28
CA GLY A 80 -25.09 -19.67 -19.60
C GLY A 80 -24.59 -18.49 -18.74
N LYS A 81 -24.73 -17.27 -19.25
CA LYS A 81 -24.30 -16.05 -18.57
C LYS A 81 -25.39 -15.46 -17.70
N GLU A 82 -25.00 -14.89 -16.58
CA GLU A 82 -25.88 -14.04 -15.78
C GLU A 82 -25.91 -12.59 -16.28
N VAL A 83 -27.00 -11.90 -15.94
CA VAL A 83 -27.21 -10.50 -16.29
C VAL A 83 -27.15 -9.65 -15.03
N LEU A 84 -26.16 -8.76 -14.96
CA LEU A 84 -26.01 -7.77 -13.92
C LEU A 84 -26.63 -6.44 -14.36
N VAL A 85 -27.67 -6.00 -13.68
CA VAL A 85 -28.32 -4.69 -13.90
C VAL A 85 -27.68 -3.68 -12.96
N HIS A 86 -27.16 -2.60 -13.53
CA HIS A 86 -26.54 -1.49 -12.79
C HIS A 86 -27.51 -0.32 -12.65
N ALA A 87 -27.53 0.29 -11.48
CA ALA A 87 -28.27 1.51 -11.20
C ALA A 87 -27.44 2.50 -10.38
N GLU A 88 -27.79 3.78 -10.50
CA GLU A 88 -27.31 4.81 -9.59
C GLU A 88 -27.70 4.43 -8.16
N SER A 89 -26.85 4.80 -7.21
CA SER A 89 -27.13 4.66 -5.79
C SER A 89 -26.94 6.02 -5.12
N PRO A 90 -27.77 6.34 -4.11
CA PRO A 90 -27.50 7.49 -3.25
C PRO A 90 -26.22 7.30 -2.42
N GLU A 91 -25.84 6.05 -2.19
CA GLU A 91 -24.56 5.69 -1.58
C GLU A 91 -23.49 5.67 -2.68
N ARG A 92 -22.23 5.99 -2.37
CA ARG A 92 -21.14 6.20 -3.37
C ARG A 92 -20.80 4.96 -4.23
N SER A 93 -21.59 3.91 -4.20
CA SER A 93 -21.38 2.67 -4.94
C SER A 93 -22.66 2.24 -5.64
N PRO A 94 -22.57 1.89 -6.94
CA PRO A 94 -23.75 1.60 -7.74
C PRO A 94 -24.57 0.47 -7.12
N GLU A 95 -25.89 0.61 -7.18
CA GLU A 95 -26.79 -0.48 -6.83
C GLU A 95 -26.74 -1.49 -7.97
N VAL A 96 -26.54 -2.77 -7.65
CA VAL A 96 -26.46 -3.85 -8.63
C VAL A 96 -27.47 -4.94 -8.30
N GLN A 97 -28.11 -5.50 -9.33
CA GLN A 97 -29.00 -6.66 -9.21
C GLN A 97 -28.59 -7.72 -10.21
N LEU A 98 -28.39 -8.95 -9.73
CA LEU A 98 -28.01 -10.09 -10.55
C LEU A 98 -29.24 -10.93 -10.89
N PHE A 99 -29.37 -11.30 -12.16
CA PHE A 99 -30.41 -12.19 -12.68
C PHE A 99 -29.77 -13.39 -13.36
N ARG A 100 -30.33 -14.58 -13.10
CA ARG A 100 -29.91 -15.85 -13.68
C ARG A 100 -31.09 -16.53 -14.36
N TRP A 101 -30.84 -17.24 -15.45
CA TRP A 101 -31.83 -18.12 -16.04
C TRP A 101 -31.97 -19.42 -15.25
N LYS A 102 -33.20 -19.78 -14.88
CA LYS A 102 -33.50 -21.05 -14.24
C LYS A 102 -34.90 -21.53 -14.60
N GLY A 103 -34.99 -22.75 -15.10
CA GLY A 103 -36.28 -23.39 -15.39
C GLY A 103 -37.16 -22.62 -16.38
N GLY A 104 -36.57 -21.88 -17.32
CA GLY A 104 -37.31 -21.06 -18.29
C GLY A 104 -37.72 -19.67 -17.80
N ALA A 105 -37.21 -19.23 -16.65
CA ALA A 105 -37.49 -17.93 -16.07
C ALA A 105 -36.19 -17.19 -15.68
N LEU A 106 -36.27 -15.86 -15.60
CA LEU A 106 -35.21 -15.04 -15.02
C LEU A 106 -35.47 -14.88 -13.51
N GLU A 107 -34.58 -15.41 -12.69
CA GLU A 107 -34.64 -15.33 -11.24
C GLU A 107 -33.59 -14.35 -10.71
N ARG A 108 -33.97 -13.51 -9.73
CA ARG A 108 -33.03 -12.63 -9.05
C ARG A 108 -32.17 -13.43 -8.08
N VAL A 109 -30.86 -13.26 -8.17
CA VAL A 109 -29.87 -13.88 -7.26
C VAL A 109 -29.44 -12.83 -6.22
N PRO A 110 -29.55 -13.11 -4.91
CA PRO A 110 -29.03 -12.23 -3.88
C PRO A 110 -27.50 -12.08 -4.00
N LEU A 111 -27.02 -10.84 -4.09
CA LEU A 111 -25.59 -10.52 -4.14
C LEU A 111 -25.07 -10.14 -2.75
N PRO A 112 -23.83 -10.52 -2.41
CA PRO A 112 -23.04 -9.84 -1.38
C PRO A 112 -22.92 -8.33 -1.64
N PRO A 113 -22.58 -7.54 -0.60
CA PRO A 113 -22.28 -6.12 -0.78
C PRO A 113 -21.12 -5.88 -1.75
N GLY A 114 -21.18 -4.78 -2.50
CA GLY A 114 -20.10 -4.35 -3.40
C GLY A 114 -20.33 -4.72 -4.87
N LYS A 115 -19.38 -4.32 -5.73
CA LYS A 115 -19.44 -4.61 -7.16
C LYS A 115 -18.81 -5.98 -7.46
N PRO A 116 -19.55 -6.94 -8.07
CA PRO A 116 -18.99 -8.24 -8.42
C PRO A 116 -18.04 -8.14 -9.62
N GLN A 117 -17.04 -9.02 -9.63
CA GLN A 117 -16.15 -9.33 -10.75
C GLN A 117 -15.98 -10.85 -10.79
N ALA A 118 -16.26 -11.47 -11.93
CA ALA A 118 -16.18 -12.91 -12.11
C ALA A 118 -15.31 -13.27 -13.31
N SER A 119 -14.86 -14.52 -13.32
CA SER A 119 -13.95 -15.07 -14.34
C SER A 119 -14.45 -16.37 -14.98
N GLY A 120 -15.69 -16.78 -14.72
CA GLY A 120 -16.23 -18.07 -15.18
C GLY A 120 -15.65 -19.30 -14.47
N SER A 121 -15.19 -19.14 -13.23
CA SER A 121 -14.51 -20.21 -12.46
C SER A 121 -15.23 -20.59 -11.17
N GLY A 122 -16.46 -20.11 -10.97
CA GLY A 122 -17.14 -20.20 -9.67
C GLY A 122 -16.56 -19.25 -8.61
N ILE A 123 -15.50 -18.49 -8.92
CA ILE A 123 -14.92 -17.48 -8.02
C ILE A 123 -15.41 -16.10 -8.43
N VAL A 124 -15.91 -15.37 -7.45
CA VAL A 124 -16.44 -14.02 -7.63
C VAL A 124 -15.82 -13.10 -6.59
N LEU A 125 -15.31 -11.97 -7.05
CA LEU A 125 -14.67 -10.96 -6.23
C LEU A 125 -15.62 -9.78 -6.06
N PHE A 126 -15.73 -9.24 -4.85
CA PHE A 126 -16.58 -8.09 -4.55
C PHE A 126 -15.72 -6.97 -3.99
N ASP A 127 -15.77 -5.81 -4.62
CA ASP A 127 -15.12 -4.60 -4.09
C ASP A 127 -16.11 -3.85 -3.18
N VAL A 128 -15.87 -3.93 -1.87
CA VAL A 128 -16.65 -3.30 -0.81
C VAL A 128 -16.01 -1.97 -0.41
N PRO A 129 -16.71 -0.84 -0.52
CA PRO A 129 -16.17 0.46 -0.13
C PRO A 129 -15.91 0.52 1.38
N MET A 130 -14.69 0.91 1.75
CA MET A 130 -14.27 1.12 3.14
C MET A 130 -14.08 2.61 3.48
N GLY A 131 -14.57 3.51 2.64
CA GLY A 131 -14.37 4.96 2.77
C GLY A 131 -13.36 5.46 1.74
N PHE A 132 -12.07 5.46 2.08
CA PHE A 132 -11.02 5.96 1.18
C PHE A 132 -10.36 4.90 0.30
N TRP A 133 -10.66 3.63 0.56
CA TRP A 133 -10.18 2.48 -0.19
C TRP A 133 -11.31 1.45 -0.31
N SER A 134 -11.10 0.38 -1.08
CA SER A 134 -12.07 -0.71 -1.25
C SER A 134 -11.46 -2.03 -0.79
N ARG A 135 -12.21 -2.76 0.04
CA ARG A 135 -11.90 -4.12 0.47
C ARG A 135 -12.35 -5.10 -0.63
N ARG A 136 -11.44 -5.96 -1.09
CA ARG A 136 -11.76 -7.01 -2.06
C ARG A 136 -12.05 -8.32 -1.36
N ASP A 137 -13.32 -8.69 -1.32
CA ASP A 137 -13.80 -9.95 -0.77
C ASP A 137 -13.87 -11.02 -1.86
N LYS A 138 -13.62 -12.27 -1.47
CA LYS A 138 -13.72 -13.43 -2.34
C LYS A 138 -14.90 -14.30 -1.91
N TYR A 139 -15.70 -14.70 -2.90
CA TYR A 139 -16.78 -15.65 -2.72
C TYR A 139 -16.64 -16.80 -3.72
N THR A 140 -17.23 -17.92 -3.35
CA THR A 140 -17.51 -19.04 -4.25
C THR A 140 -19.00 -19.06 -4.56
N TYR A 141 -19.32 -19.27 -5.83
CA TYR A 141 -20.67 -19.44 -6.33
C TYR A 141 -20.92 -20.92 -6.62
N ASP A 142 -22.04 -21.45 -6.12
CA ASP A 142 -22.48 -22.82 -6.35
C ASP A 142 -23.79 -22.77 -7.13
N ALA A 143 -23.75 -23.23 -8.38
CA ALA A 143 -24.89 -23.22 -9.30
C ALA A 143 -26.05 -24.10 -8.80
N ASP A 144 -25.75 -25.17 -8.05
CA ASP A 144 -26.73 -26.11 -7.49
C ASP A 144 -27.32 -25.59 -6.18
N LYS A 145 -26.56 -24.78 -5.45
CA LYS A 145 -26.98 -24.13 -4.19
C LYS A 145 -26.95 -22.62 -4.36
N PRO A 146 -27.99 -22.01 -4.94
CA PRO A 146 -27.97 -20.61 -5.33
C PRO A 146 -27.61 -19.73 -4.13
N GLY A 147 -26.51 -19.01 -4.27
CA GLY A 147 -25.95 -18.17 -3.22
C GLY A 147 -24.44 -18.04 -3.34
N PHE A 148 -23.89 -17.19 -2.48
CA PHE A 148 -22.46 -16.93 -2.41
C PHE A 148 -21.94 -17.42 -1.06
N SER A 149 -20.88 -18.22 -1.09
CA SER A 149 -20.16 -18.64 0.10
C SER A 149 -18.86 -17.85 0.21
N GLU A 150 -18.75 -17.02 1.24
CA GLU A 150 -17.55 -16.22 1.50
C GLU A 150 -16.34 -17.13 1.72
N VAL A 151 -15.20 -16.77 1.13
CA VAL A 151 -13.91 -17.39 1.39
C VAL A 151 -13.17 -16.50 2.40
N PRO A 152 -13.04 -16.93 3.68
CA PRO A 152 -12.50 -16.06 4.72
C PRO A 152 -11.08 -15.61 4.41
N GLN A 153 -10.89 -14.30 4.35
CA GLN A 153 -9.59 -13.66 4.22
C GLN A 153 -9.05 -13.25 5.59
N GLY A 154 -7.73 -13.25 5.74
CA GLY A 154 -7.06 -12.72 6.94
C GLY A 154 -6.58 -11.29 6.74
N LEU A 155 -6.35 -10.91 5.47
CA LEU A 155 -5.71 -9.68 5.06
C LEU A 155 -6.33 -9.19 3.75
N TYR A 156 -6.34 -7.87 3.58
CA TYR A 156 -6.87 -7.20 2.39
C TYR A 156 -5.86 -6.20 1.87
N PHE A 157 -5.68 -6.18 0.56
CA PHE A 157 -4.82 -5.20 -0.08
C PHE A 157 -5.48 -3.83 -0.08
N ILE A 158 -4.68 -2.80 0.20
CA ILE A 158 -5.15 -1.42 0.14
C ILE A 158 -4.66 -0.84 -1.18
N HIS A 159 -5.58 -0.67 -2.12
CA HIS A 159 -5.26 -0.10 -3.42
C HIS A 159 -5.28 1.44 -3.38
N GLY A 160 -4.20 2.04 -3.90
CA GLY A 160 -4.11 3.47 -4.20
C GLY A 160 -3.21 4.25 -3.25
N GLU A 161 -2.50 5.22 -3.82
CA GLU A 161 -1.81 6.27 -3.05
C GLU A 161 -2.88 7.18 -2.45
N ARG A 162 -3.15 7.01 -1.16
CA ARG A 162 -3.96 7.94 -0.39
C ARG A 162 -3.05 8.57 0.62
N ASN A 163 -3.01 9.89 0.62
CA ASN A 163 -2.34 10.68 1.65
C ASN A 163 -3.07 10.47 2.97
N VAL A 164 -2.74 9.41 3.69
CA VAL A 164 -3.09 9.24 5.08
C VAL A 164 -1.94 9.76 5.92
N PHE A 165 -2.27 10.33 7.07
CA PHE A 165 -1.29 10.76 8.04
C PHE A 165 -1.74 10.40 9.45
N LEU A 166 -0.77 10.37 10.35
CA LEU A 166 -0.98 10.14 11.77
C LEU A 166 -1.11 11.50 12.47
N PRO A 167 -2.28 11.93 12.97
CA PRO A 167 -2.45 13.27 13.53
C PRO A 167 -1.78 13.45 14.89
N ARG A 168 -1.28 12.37 15.49
CA ARG A 168 -0.64 12.31 16.79
C ARG A 168 0.38 11.19 16.80
N GLU A 169 1.23 11.18 17.82
CA GLU A 169 2.10 10.05 18.07
C GLU A 169 1.29 8.76 18.14
N THR A 170 1.70 7.75 17.37
CA THR A 170 0.94 6.51 17.19
C THR A 170 1.85 5.30 17.39
N PRO A 171 1.47 4.32 18.22
CA PRO A 171 2.26 3.12 18.40
C PRO A 171 2.29 2.28 17.12
N LEU A 172 3.49 1.99 16.61
CA LEU A 172 3.73 0.94 15.62
C LEU A 172 4.04 -0.36 16.36
N VAL A 173 3.25 -1.40 16.11
CA VAL A 173 3.39 -2.70 16.79
C VAL A 173 3.78 -3.82 15.82
N SER A 174 4.36 -4.90 16.32
CA SER A 174 4.85 -6.02 15.51
C SER A 174 3.74 -6.83 14.83
N GLU A 175 2.58 -6.87 15.44
CA GLU A 175 1.38 -7.57 14.96
C GLU A 175 0.15 -6.91 15.60
N PRO A 176 -1.08 -7.13 15.08
CA PRO A 176 -2.29 -6.61 15.70
C PRO A 176 -2.36 -6.93 17.21
N GLY A 177 -2.28 -5.90 18.05
CA GLY A 177 -2.26 -6.04 19.53
C GLY A 177 -0.94 -6.53 20.13
N GLY A 178 0.12 -6.63 19.34
CA GLY A 178 1.43 -7.14 19.74
C GLY A 178 2.32 -6.11 20.45
N VAL A 179 3.62 -6.40 20.45
CA VAL A 179 4.63 -5.57 21.14
C VAL A 179 4.87 -4.27 20.38
N LEU A 180 5.00 -3.17 21.13
CA LEU A 180 5.43 -1.88 20.59
C LEU A 180 6.82 -2.00 19.97
N LEU A 181 6.91 -1.75 18.67
CA LEU A 181 8.19 -1.59 17.97
C LEU A 181 8.74 -0.20 18.28
N LEU A 182 7.97 0.83 17.94
CA LEU A 182 8.29 2.22 18.24
C LEU A 182 7.06 3.14 18.09
N PRO A 183 7.05 4.31 18.76
CA PRO A 183 6.08 5.36 18.46
C PRO A 183 6.43 6.06 17.13
N LEU A 184 5.45 6.15 16.23
CA LEU A 184 5.51 6.99 15.04
C LEU A 184 5.19 8.43 15.43
N PRO A 185 6.02 9.43 15.05
CA PRO A 185 5.71 10.83 15.29
C PRO A 185 4.38 11.27 14.67
N ALA A 186 3.79 12.33 15.23
CA ALA A 186 2.67 13.02 14.59
C ALA A 186 3.08 13.52 13.19
N HIS A 187 2.09 13.66 12.31
CA HIS A 187 2.20 14.07 10.91
C HIS A 187 3.04 13.15 10.01
N THR A 188 3.38 11.96 10.49
CA THR A 188 3.96 10.89 9.68
C THR A 188 2.97 10.46 8.60
N ASN A 189 3.44 10.31 7.36
CA ASN A 189 2.67 9.79 6.23
C ASN A 189 3.07 8.32 5.95
N PRO A 190 2.39 7.35 6.56
CA PRO A 190 2.70 5.94 6.30
C PRO A 190 2.25 5.52 4.89
N GLN A 191 3.04 4.66 4.24
CA GLN A 191 2.57 3.88 3.10
C GLN A 191 1.71 2.73 3.64
N LEU A 192 0.45 2.66 3.20
CA LEU A 192 -0.45 1.57 3.55
C LEU A 192 -0.17 0.35 2.67
N ILE A 193 0.00 -0.82 3.27
CA ILE A 193 0.27 -2.08 2.57
C ILE A 193 -0.96 -2.99 2.60
N ALA A 194 -1.47 -3.27 3.80
CA ALA A 194 -2.57 -4.22 4.00
C ALA A 194 -3.46 -3.83 5.17
N PHE A 195 -4.68 -4.33 5.17
CA PHE A 195 -5.65 -4.21 6.25
C PHE A 195 -5.96 -5.58 6.85
N ALA A 196 -5.99 -5.65 8.18
CA ALA A 196 -6.47 -6.80 8.95
C ALA A 196 -7.71 -6.37 9.75
N PRO A 197 -8.89 -6.97 9.52
CA PRO A 197 -10.07 -6.69 10.33
C PRO A 197 -9.84 -7.02 11.81
N ASP A 198 -10.45 -6.24 12.70
CA ASP A 198 -10.51 -6.61 14.12
C ASP A 198 -11.62 -7.66 14.29
N PRO A 199 -11.29 -8.89 14.75
CA PRO A 199 -12.28 -9.95 14.91
C PRO A 199 -13.36 -9.62 15.94
N GLY A 200 -13.14 -8.62 16.82
CA GLY A 200 -14.12 -8.16 17.79
C GLY A 200 -15.04 -7.04 17.29
N ALA A 201 -14.81 -6.48 16.10
CA ALA A 201 -15.61 -5.38 15.58
C ALA A 201 -17.01 -5.84 15.14
N ARG A 202 -18.05 -5.14 15.61
CA ARG A 202 -19.45 -5.42 15.20
C ARG A 202 -19.75 -5.03 13.75
N ARG A 203 -18.99 -4.07 13.21
CA ARG A 203 -19.06 -3.61 11.83
C ARG A 203 -17.66 -3.30 11.38
N GLU A 204 -17.29 -3.85 10.24
CA GLU A 204 -16.04 -3.51 9.60
C GLU A 204 -16.15 -2.11 8.97
N SER A 205 -15.24 -1.26 9.37
CA SER A 205 -15.01 0.08 8.84
C SER A 205 -13.51 0.30 8.67
N ALA A 206 -13.13 1.31 7.89
CA ALA A 206 -11.72 1.70 7.82
C ALA A 206 -11.09 2.04 9.18
N SER A 207 -11.86 2.43 10.20
CA SER A 207 -11.31 2.71 11.53
C SER A 207 -11.25 1.50 12.46
N SER A 208 -11.98 0.42 12.16
CA SER A 208 -12.20 -0.68 13.09
C SER A 208 -11.08 -1.72 13.17
N GLY A 209 -10.11 -1.72 12.25
CA GLY A 209 -9.10 -2.77 12.14
C GLY A 209 -7.66 -2.29 12.36
N TRP A 210 -6.73 -3.02 11.77
CA TRP A 210 -5.30 -2.76 11.81
C TRP A 210 -4.76 -2.59 10.39
N TYR A 211 -3.84 -1.65 10.23
CA TYR A 211 -3.17 -1.37 8.97
C TYR A 211 -1.72 -1.77 9.09
N LEU A 212 -1.29 -2.64 8.20
CA LEU A 212 0.12 -2.87 7.92
C LEU A 212 0.64 -1.66 7.17
N VAL A 213 1.63 -0.99 7.73
CA VAL A 213 2.21 0.23 7.19
C VAL A 213 3.71 0.12 7.06
N GLU A 214 4.25 0.85 6.10
CA GLU A 214 5.66 1.13 5.98
C GLU A 214 5.93 2.61 6.27
N VAL A 215 6.92 2.88 7.12
CA VAL A 215 7.42 4.24 7.38
C VAL A 215 8.94 4.21 7.47
N ASP A 216 9.64 4.88 6.56
CA ASP A 216 11.11 4.84 6.45
C ASP A 216 11.65 3.40 6.45
N ARG A 217 11.08 2.57 5.56
CA ARG A 217 11.36 1.13 5.41
C ARG A 217 10.96 0.24 6.59
N LEU A 218 10.47 0.82 7.70
CA LEU A 218 10.04 0.06 8.86
C LEU A 218 8.61 -0.42 8.64
N VAL A 219 8.42 -1.73 8.80
CA VAL A 219 7.11 -2.36 8.65
C VAL A 219 6.52 -2.68 10.01
N GLY A 220 5.26 -2.30 10.21
CA GLY A 220 4.52 -2.72 11.39
C GLY A 220 3.04 -2.38 11.27
N TRP A 221 2.32 -2.55 12.37
CA TRP A 221 0.88 -2.36 12.40
C TRP A 221 0.50 -1.11 13.20
N VAL A 222 -0.49 -0.38 12.70
CA VAL A 222 -1.15 0.72 13.40
C VAL A 222 -2.66 0.47 13.45
N ARG A 223 -3.32 1.00 14.47
CA ARG A 223 -4.80 0.96 14.54
C ARG A 223 -5.41 1.87 13.47
N GLY A 224 -6.53 1.44 12.89
CA GLY A 224 -7.25 2.23 11.90
C GLY A 224 -7.79 3.56 12.41
N ASP A 225 -8.14 3.64 13.69
CA ASP A 225 -8.59 4.87 14.35
C ASP A 225 -7.46 5.90 14.59
N ALA A 226 -6.21 5.53 14.34
CA ALA A 226 -5.07 6.42 14.37
C ALA A 226 -4.82 7.10 13.01
N LEU A 227 -5.43 6.63 11.92
CA LEU A 227 -5.24 7.19 10.58
C LEU A 227 -6.25 8.30 10.30
N THR A 228 -5.77 9.42 9.78
CA THR A 228 -6.61 10.49 9.23
C THR A 228 -6.33 10.65 7.75
N LEU A 229 -7.39 10.87 6.97
CA LEU A 229 -7.25 11.26 5.57
C LEU A 229 -6.80 12.70 5.49
N ASN A 230 -5.71 12.95 4.77
CA ASN A 230 -5.32 14.30 4.46
C ASN A 230 -6.41 14.92 3.58
N LYS A 231 -6.98 16.05 4.02
CA LYS A 231 -7.78 16.87 3.12
C LYS A 231 -6.77 17.56 2.19
N PRO A 232 -6.93 17.50 0.87
CA PRO A 232 -5.97 18.07 -0.08
C PRO A 232 -5.75 19.60 0.05
N GLU A 233 -6.44 20.28 0.96
CA GLU A 233 -6.55 21.74 0.97
C GLU A 233 -5.55 22.48 1.88
N ASN A 234 -4.66 21.83 2.65
CA ASN A 234 -3.80 22.55 3.60
C ASN A 234 -2.42 21.91 3.85
N ARG A 235 -1.62 21.65 2.81
CA ARG A 235 -0.22 21.28 3.03
C ARG A 235 0.73 22.12 2.19
N VAL A 236 1.57 22.88 2.91
CA VAL A 236 2.82 23.43 2.40
C VAL A 236 3.89 22.39 2.70
N ASP A 237 4.33 21.65 1.68
CA ASP A 237 5.47 20.75 1.83
C ASP A 237 6.76 21.59 1.69
N MET A 238 7.51 21.70 2.78
CA MET A 238 8.74 22.48 2.84
C MET A 238 9.92 21.58 2.44
N TRP A 239 10.50 21.82 1.27
CA TRP A 239 11.67 21.08 0.78
C TRP A 239 12.95 21.86 1.07
N LEU A 240 13.94 21.21 1.67
CA LEU A 240 15.28 21.75 1.87
C LEU A 240 16.15 21.35 0.68
N ASP A 241 16.49 22.32 -0.18
CA ASP A 241 17.47 22.12 -1.25
C ASP A 241 18.90 21.99 -0.66
N ARG A 242 19.70 21.07 -1.20
CA ARG A 242 21.02 20.68 -0.70
C ARG A 242 22.16 21.56 -1.23
N ASP A 243 21.92 22.34 -2.29
CA ASP A 243 23.00 22.96 -3.07
C ASP A 243 23.10 24.49 -2.93
N THR A 244 22.20 25.13 -2.19
CA THR A 244 22.26 26.57 -1.91
C THR A 244 22.49 26.82 -0.43
N SER A 245 23.44 27.70 -0.11
CA SER A 245 23.60 28.25 1.26
C SER A 245 22.48 29.23 1.63
N LEU A 246 21.29 29.05 1.06
CA LEU A 246 20.08 29.83 1.28
C LEU A 246 18.92 28.86 1.52
N TYR A 247 18.18 29.10 2.60
CA TYR A 247 16.95 28.38 2.91
C TYR A 247 15.79 29.08 2.19
N ASP A 248 15.39 28.59 1.01
CA ASP A 248 14.17 29.09 0.35
C ASP A 248 12.98 28.19 0.72
N VAL A 249 11.93 28.82 1.24
CA VAL A 249 10.65 28.18 1.56
C VAL A 249 9.75 28.32 0.33
N TYR A 250 9.48 27.21 -0.35
CA TYR A 250 8.46 27.18 -1.41
C TYR A 250 7.10 26.81 -0.83
N SER A 251 6.13 27.70 -1.04
CA SER A 251 4.70 27.43 -0.90
C SER A 251 4.16 27.14 -2.30
N ASP A 252 3.63 25.94 -2.53
CA ASP A 252 3.01 25.55 -3.81
C ASP A 252 1.55 26.04 -3.93
N THR A 253 1.18 27.00 -3.07
CA THR A 253 -0.12 27.67 -3.10
C THR A 253 0.07 29.11 -3.51
N ASP A 254 -0.29 29.42 -4.76
CA ASP A 254 -0.71 30.77 -5.18
C ASP A 254 -2.00 31.12 -4.42
N LEU A 255 -1.82 31.56 -3.17
CA LEU A 255 -2.86 32.27 -2.43
C LEU A 255 -2.59 33.75 -2.64
N ASP A 256 -3.42 34.31 -3.52
CA ASP A 256 -3.58 35.72 -3.86
C ASP A 256 -2.53 36.26 -4.85
N GLY A 257 -3.04 36.77 -5.98
CA GLY A 257 -2.25 37.21 -7.13
C GLY A 257 -1.48 38.52 -6.92
N ASP A 258 -0.83 38.69 -5.78
CA ASP A 258 -0.02 39.85 -5.43
C ASP A 258 1.45 39.54 -5.16
N GLY A 259 2.00 38.43 -5.66
CA GLY A 259 3.41 38.35 -6.09
C GLY A 259 4.49 38.78 -5.09
N LEU A 260 4.25 38.68 -3.78
CA LEU A 260 5.23 38.96 -2.74
C LEU A 260 5.23 37.80 -1.74
N GLY A 261 5.99 36.76 -2.05
CA GLY A 261 6.38 35.77 -1.06
C GLY A 261 7.34 36.40 -0.06
N ASP A 262 6.95 36.46 1.21
CA ASP A 262 7.84 36.83 2.30
C ASP A 262 8.95 35.76 2.45
N SER A 263 10.19 36.15 2.15
CA SER A 263 11.36 35.31 2.39
C SER A 263 11.93 35.57 3.79
N VAL A 264 12.11 34.50 4.56
CA VAL A 264 12.83 34.57 5.85
C VAL A 264 14.26 34.08 5.62
N SER A 265 15.22 35.01 5.62
CA SER A 265 16.65 34.70 5.47
C SER A 265 17.31 34.44 6.83
N LEU A 266 18.01 33.33 6.99
CA LEU A 266 18.92 33.07 8.12
C LEU A 266 20.36 33.38 7.68
N GLU A 267 20.92 34.50 8.17
CA GLU A 267 22.31 34.86 7.87
C GLU A 267 23.32 34.09 8.75
N ARG A 268 24.46 33.75 8.13
CA ARG A 268 25.62 33.15 8.79
C ARG A 268 26.37 34.25 9.57
N PRO A 269 26.67 34.09 10.88
CA PRO A 269 27.44 35.11 11.60
C PRO A 269 28.84 35.28 11.00
N GLU A 270 29.21 36.51 10.66
CA GLU A 270 30.54 36.87 10.17
C GLU A 270 31.63 36.43 11.17
N GLY A 271 32.69 35.78 10.67
CA GLY A 271 33.88 35.43 11.45
C GLY A 271 33.97 33.99 11.98
N THR A 272 33.12 33.06 11.54
CA THR A 272 33.23 31.63 11.89
C THR A 272 34.15 30.88 10.91
N SER A 273 35.17 30.19 11.43
CA SER A 273 36.04 29.32 10.63
C SER A 273 35.30 28.07 10.14
N PRO A 274 35.69 27.46 9.01
CA PRO A 274 35.16 26.16 8.59
C PRO A 274 35.36 25.12 9.71
N GLY A 275 34.28 24.53 10.21
CA GLY A 275 34.33 23.48 11.23
C GLY A 275 34.10 23.90 12.69
N ALA A 276 33.68 25.14 12.96
CA ALA A 276 33.20 25.53 14.29
C ALA A 276 31.68 25.66 14.32
N LEU A 277 31.01 24.80 15.08
CA LEU A 277 29.57 24.96 15.40
C LEU A 277 29.46 25.75 16.70
N LEU A 278 28.82 26.91 16.64
CA LEU A 278 28.46 27.70 17.82
C LEU A 278 27.18 27.12 18.42
N ILE A 279 27.27 26.66 19.67
CA ILE A 279 26.15 26.05 20.39
C ILE A 279 25.97 26.82 21.71
N GLY A 280 25.02 27.75 21.75
CA GLY A 280 24.87 28.69 22.86
C GLY A 280 26.17 29.50 23.10
N ASN A 281 26.60 29.60 24.36
CA ASN A 281 27.86 30.27 24.74
C ASN A 281 29.11 29.37 24.63
N HIS A 282 29.00 28.16 24.08
CA HIS A 282 30.10 27.21 23.99
C HIS A 282 30.58 27.03 22.55
N ARG A 283 31.90 27.16 22.35
CA ARG A 283 32.56 26.80 21.09
C ARG A 283 32.90 25.32 21.13
N VAL A 284 32.23 24.52 20.30
CA VAL A 284 32.63 23.13 20.06
C VAL A 284 33.56 23.12 18.85
N LYS A 285 34.82 22.76 19.09
CA LYS A 285 35.81 22.56 18.03
C LYS A 285 35.62 21.14 17.50
N LEU A 286 34.97 20.99 16.34
CA LEU A 286 34.84 19.70 15.68
C LEU A 286 36.20 19.31 15.07
N PRO A 287 36.55 18.00 15.01
CA PRO A 287 37.74 17.57 14.31
C PRO A 287 37.66 18.00 12.84
N ALA A 288 38.73 18.65 12.37
CA ALA A 288 38.81 19.21 11.04
C ALA A 288 39.01 18.08 10.00
N HIS A 289 37.92 17.47 9.56
CA HIS A 289 37.91 16.71 8.31
C HIS A 289 37.00 17.41 7.30
N PRO A 290 37.51 17.81 6.11
CA PRO A 290 36.81 18.67 5.15
C PRO A 290 35.49 18.08 4.61
N ASP A 291 35.25 16.77 4.81
CA ASP A 291 34.08 16.05 4.29
C ASP A 291 33.01 15.71 5.35
N THR A 292 33.11 16.29 6.56
CA THR A 292 32.13 16.03 7.63
C THR A 292 30.84 16.84 7.38
N LYS A 293 29.70 16.17 7.18
CA LYS A 293 28.39 16.82 7.10
C LYS A 293 27.68 16.76 8.46
N LEU A 294 27.04 17.84 8.87
CA LEU A 294 26.12 17.85 10.01
C LEU A 294 24.71 17.65 9.46
N GLN A 295 24.06 16.54 9.82
CA GLN A 295 22.63 16.31 9.55
C GLN A 295 21.94 16.02 10.89
N GLY A 296 20.96 16.86 11.22
CA GLY A 296 20.16 16.77 12.46
C GLY A 296 20.93 17.23 13.69
N VAL A 297 20.67 18.44 14.15
CA VAL A 297 21.02 18.84 15.52
C VAL A 297 19.70 19.11 16.22
N ASP A 298 19.20 18.13 16.97
CA ASP A 298 18.08 18.36 17.87
C ASP A 298 18.67 18.95 19.15
N LEU A 299 18.44 20.25 19.35
CA LEU A 299 19.05 21.03 20.41
C LEU A 299 17.99 21.43 21.42
N ASP A 300 17.50 20.47 22.19
CA ASP A 300 16.74 20.80 23.40
C ASP A 300 17.70 21.14 24.54
N PHE A 301 17.98 22.44 24.72
CA PHE A 301 18.78 22.97 25.85
C PHE A 301 17.94 23.15 27.12
N THR A 302 17.15 22.15 27.49
CA THR A 302 16.94 21.93 28.93
C THR A 302 18.22 21.32 29.50
N ASP A 303 18.60 21.62 30.75
CA ASP A 303 19.86 21.20 31.40
C ASP A 303 20.14 19.67 31.45
N LYS A 304 19.39 18.85 30.71
CA LYS A 304 19.36 17.39 30.84
C LYS A 304 20.06 16.61 29.74
N TYR A 305 20.23 17.11 28.51
CA TYR A 305 20.89 16.32 27.45
C TYR A 305 21.77 17.18 26.52
N ARG A 306 22.99 16.71 26.25
CA ARG A 306 23.96 17.32 25.34
C ARG A 306 24.46 16.24 24.38
N GLU A 307 23.68 15.91 23.36
CA GLU A 307 24.06 14.91 22.36
C GLU A 307 24.19 15.58 20.99
N VAL A 308 25.23 15.21 20.25
CA VAL A 308 25.47 15.68 18.89
C VAL A 308 25.72 14.45 18.03
N PHE A 309 24.88 14.27 17.02
CA PHE A 309 25.11 13.26 16.00
C PHE A 309 25.94 13.85 14.87
N LEU A 310 27.05 13.17 14.56
CA LEU A 310 27.96 13.53 13.49
C LEU A 310 27.86 12.46 12.42
N GLN A 311 27.34 12.80 11.24
CA GLN A 311 27.23 11.86 10.11
C GLN A 311 28.35 12.12 9.11
N GLY A 312 29.41 11.31 9.18
CA GLY A 312 30.48 11.32 8.19
C GLY A 312 30.18 10.43 6.99
N LYS A 313 30.91 10.64 5.89
CA LYS A 313 30.86 9.78 4.70
C LYS A 313 31.35 8.36 4.97
N GLU A 314 32.32 8.22 5.88
CA GLU A 314 32.95 6.95 6.23
C GLU A 314 32.52 6.43 7.61
N GLU A 315 32.07 7.31 8.50
CA GLU A 315 31.73 6.95 9.87
C GLU A 315 30.69 7.91 10.45
N SER A 316 29.64 7.37 11.05
CA SER A 316 28.72 8.11 11.90
C SER A 316 29.16 8.01 13.35
N ARG A 317 29.02 9.08 14.13
CA ARG A 317 29.36 9.11 15.57
C ARG A 317 28.28 9.84 16.35
N LEU A 318 27.86 9.26 17.48
CA LEU A 318 27.08 9.99 18.48
C LEU A 318 28.04 10.52 19.55
N VAL A 319 28.04 11.82 19.78
CA VAL A 319 28.91 12.49 20.75
C VAL A 319 28.05 13.04 21.88
N ARG A 320 28.21 12.53 23.09
CA ARG A 320 27.53 13.02 24.29
C ARG A 320 28.49 13.91 25.10
N PHE A 321 28.02 15.03 25.63
CA PHE A 321 28.82 15.92 26.49
C PHE A 321 28.40 15.76 27.94
N GLU A 322 29.23 15.11 28.74
CA GLU A 322 29.03 14.92 30.18
C GLU A 322 30.03 15.78 30.96
N GLY A 323 29.55 16.66 31.84
CA GLY A 323 30.42 17.57 32.59
C GLY A 323 31.27 18.52 31.74
N GLY A 324 30.89 18.73 30.46
CA GLY A 324 31.63 19.55 29.50
C GLY A 324 32.65 18.79 28.65
N ALA A 325 32.90 17.50 28.90
CA ALA A 325 33.79 16.68 28.08
C ALA A 325 33.00 15.86 27.04
N PRO A 326 33.41 15.84 25.76
CA PRO A 326 32.78 14.99 24.75
C PRO A 326 33.18 13.51 24.94
N ARG A 327 32.21 12.62 24.85
CA ARG A 327 32.37 11.16 24.82
C ARG A 327 31.72 10.63 23.56
N VAL A 328 32.47 9.85 22.77
CA VAL A 328 31.95 9.17 21.58
C VAL A 328 31.26 7.88 22.01
N VAL A 329 30.00 7.73 21.64
CA VAL A 329 29.22 6.51 21.80
C VAL A 329 29.41 5.67 20.55
N ALA A 330 29.80 4.40 20.73
CA ALA A 330 29.95 3.46 19.62
C ALA A 330 28.59 3.21 18.97
N LEU A 331 28.53 3.40 17.65
CA LEU A 331 27.34 3.10 16.86
C LEU A 331 27.49 1.71 16.21
N PRO A 332 26.40 0.95 16.04
CA PRO A 332 26.42 -0.29 15.29
C PRO A 332 26.67 -0.01 13.80
N GLU A 333 27.22 -0.97 13.07
CA GLU A 333 27.33 -0.84 11.61
C GLU A 333 25.93 -0.79 10.98
N CYS A 334 25.61 0.36 10.40
CA CYS A 334 24.36 0.62 9.69
C CYS A 334 24.61 1.47 8.47
N ASP A 335 23.73 1.32 7.49
CA ASP A 335 23.77 2.09 6.26
C ASP A 335 23.21 3.50 6.47
N GLU A 336 22.16 3.61 7.29
CA GLU A 336 21.41 4.86 7.49
C GLU A 336 21.02 5.05 8.96
N TYR A 337 21.05 6.30 9.43
CA TYR A 337 20.66 6.69 10.77
C TYR A 337 19.54 7.72 10.70
N PHE A 338 18.58 7.62 11.60
CA PHE A 338 17.42 8.51 11.66
C PHE A 338 17.17 8.92 13.10
N PHE A 339 16.90 10.21 13.33
CA PHE A 339 16.32 10.67 14.59
C PHE A 339 14.80 10.60 14.48
N ARG A 340 14.14 9.96 15.45
CA ARG A 340 12.68 10.02 15.57
C ARG A 340 12.26 10.33 16.99
N GLY A 341 11.62 11.49 17.14
CA GLY A 341 11.08 11.98 18.41
C GLY A 341 12.16 12.21 19.46
N ASP A 342 11.73 12.36 20.70
CA ASP A 342 12.53 13.00 21.74
C ASP A 342 13.82 12.27 22.13
N ASN A 343 14.05 10.98 21.78
CA ASN A 343 15.22 10.22 22.27
C ASN A 343 15.60 8.93 21.49
N ALA A 344 15.04 8.65 20.31
CA ALA A 344 15.36 7.39 19.60
C ALA A 344 16.24 7.66 18.37
N LEU A 345 17.54 7.43 18.51
CA LEU A 345 18.42 7.24 17.37
C LEU A 345 18.15 5.84 16.80
N MET A 346 17.57 5.83 15.60
CA MET A 346 17.30 4.64 14.82
C MET A 346 18.43 4.41 13.83
N CYS A 347 18.73 3.14 13.60
CA CYS A 347 19.83 2.70 12.76
C CYS A 347 19.31 1.57 11.88
N VAL A 348 19.41 1.72 10.56
CA VAL A 348 18.98 0.73 9.58
C VAL A 348 20.22 0.09 8.98
N GLY A 349 20.46 -1.17 9.34
CA GLY A 349 21.49 -2.00 8.72
C GLY A 349 20.87 -2.99 7.72
N ARG A 350 21.50 -3.18 6.57
CA ARG A 350 21.10 -4.20 5.59
C ARG A 350 21.84 -5.50 5.85
N GLU A 351 21.07 -6.55 6.10
CA GLU A 351 21.56 -7.92 6.14
C GLU A 351 21.07 -8.64 4.87
N TYR A 352 21.98 -9.14 4.06
CA TYR A 352 21.65 -9.93 2.89
C TYR A 352 21.63 -11.41 3.26
N GLN A 353 20.50 -12.06 3.08
CA GLN A 353 20.37 -13.50 3.25
C GLN A 353 20.23 -14.15 1.88
N GLU A 354 21.15 -15.05 1.54
CA GLU A 354 21.07 -15.85 0.33
C GLU A 354 20.04 -16.96 0.48
N HIS A 355 19.16 -17.08 -0.50
CA HIS A 355 18.19 -18.17 -0.65
C HIS A 355 18.42 -18.86 -1.99
N LYS A 356 17.97 -20.13 -2.10
CA LYS A 356 17.94 -20.83 -3.39
C LYS A 356 16.91 -20.16 -4.32
N GLY A 357 17.30 -19.11 -5.01
CA GLY A 357 16.43 -18.31 -5.88
C GLY A 357 16.69 -16.81 -5.85
N GLY A 358 17.52 -16.31 -4.93
CA GLY A 358 17.88 -14.89 -4.87
C GLY A 358 18.38 -14.44 -3.50
N THR A 359 18.74 -13.17 -3.40
CA THR A 359 19.19 -12.55 -2.15
C THR A 359 18.04 -11.73 -1.56
N VAL A 360 17.74 -11.96 -0.30
CA VAL A 360 16.75 -11.17 0.44
C VAL A 360 17.46 -10.16 1.31
N GLN A 361 17.16 -8.88 1.11
CA GLN A 361 17.56 -7.81 2.02
C GLN A 361 16.65 -7.80 3.25
N ARG A 362 17.25 -7.79 4.44
CA ARG A 362 16.60 -7.61 5.73
C ARG A 362 17.10 -6.31 6.36
N ASN A 363 16.18 -5.42 6.69
CA ASN A 363 16.51 -4.19 7.42
C ASN A 363 16.49 -4.49 8.94
N ARG A 364 17.64 -4.34 9.60
CA ARG A 364 17.80 -4.45 11.04
C ARG A 364 17.62 -3.08 11.67
N TYR A 365 16.91 -3.03 12.79
CA TYR A 365 16.58 -1.78 13.47
C TYR A 365 17.13 -1.82 14.86
N PHE A 366 17.88 -0.79 15.20
CA PHE A 366 18.40 -0.59 16.54
C PHE A 366 17.78 0.64 17.16
N VAL A 367 17.45 0.56 18.44
CA VAL A 367 17.02 1.70 19.24
C VAL A 367 18.08 1.93 20.30
N PHE A 368 18.54 3.17 20.42
CA PHE A 368 19.45 3.56 21.47
C PHE A 368 18.73 3.55 22.84
N ASP A 369 19.23 2.72 23.77
CA ASP A 369 18.76 2.70 25.15
C ASP A 369 19.54 3.75 25.94
N THR A 370 18.91 4.91 26.18
CA THR A 370 19.56 6.03 26.86
C THR A 370 20.00 5.72 28.29
N LYS A 371 19.37 4.74 28.96
CA LYS A 371 19.72 4.32 30.31
C LYS A 371 20.93 3.40 30.32
N GLN A 372 21.06 2.55 29.31
CA GLN A 372 22.17 1.60 29.20
C GLN A 372 23.32 2.10 28.34
N GLU A 373 23.11 3.19 27.60
CA GLU A 373 24.07 3.74 26.63
C GLU A 373 24.46 2.72 25.54
N THR A 374 23.51 1.87 25.15
CA THR A 374 23.75 0.81 24.16
C THR A 374 22.64 0.76 23.13
N PHE A 375 22.98 0.44 21.90
CA PHE A 375 22.00 0.08 20.88
C PHE A 375 21.45 -1.33 21.14
N ARG A 376 20.13 -1.45 21.11
CA ARG A 376 19.43 -2.72 21.20
C ARG A 376 18.67 -2.97 19.92
N GLU A 377 18.90 -4.12 19.29
CA GLU A 377 18.10 -4.54 18.14
C GLU A 377 16.64 -4.70 18.59
N ARG A 378 15.72 -4.07 17.84
CA ARG A 378 14.29 -4.28 18.00
C ARG A 378 13.87 -5.35 16.99
N PRO A 379 13.53 -6.57 17.45
CA PRO A 379 13.12 -7.62 16.54
C PRO A 379 11.83 -7.21 15.85
N GLN A 380 11.82 -7.28 14.52
CA GLN A 380 10.60 -7.15 13.75
C GLN A 380 10.11 -8.52 13.32
N SER A 381 8.79 -8.64 13.27
CA SER A 381 8.08 -9.79 12.73
C SER A 381 8.02 -9.76 11.19
N LEU A 382 8.18 -8.58 10.58
CA LEU A 382 8.01 -8.29 9.15
C LEU A 382 9.09 -7.33 8.65
N TYR A 383 9.47 -7.46 7.39
CA TYR A 383 10.48 -6.65 6.72
C TYR A 383 9.97 -6.27 5.35
N THR A 384 10.30 -5.06 4.90
CA THR A 384 10.11 -4.66 3.51
C THR A 384 10.90 -5.58 2.61
N HIS A 385 10.26 -6.02 1.52
CA HIS A 385 10.93 -6.77 0.49
C HIS A 385 10.47 -6.24 -0.86
N TYR A 386 11.28 -5.36 -1.44
CA TYR A 386 10.98 -4.83 -2.76
C TYR A 386 11.43 -5.86 -3.79
N VAL A 387 10.45 -6.51 -4.41
CA VAL A 387 10.65 -7.35 -5.59
C VAL A 387 9.72 -6.82 -6.66
N PRO A 388 10.20 -6.58 -7.89
CA PRO A 388 9.30 -6.28 -9.01
C PRO A 388 8.28 -7.40 -9.20
N GLU A 389 7.28 -7.15 -10.04
CA GLU A 389 6.27 -8.16 -10.35
C GLU A 389 6.93 -9.47 -10.82
N LEU A 390 6.42 -10.60 -10.33
CA LEU A 390 6.94 -11.93 -10.62
C LEU A 390 5.90 -12.73 -11.42
N ASP A 391 6.36 -13.49 -12.40
CA ASP A 391 5.53 -14.41 -13.17
C ASP A 391 5.42 -15.75 -12.47
N VAL A 392 4.20 -16.26 -12.29
CA VAL A 392 3.93 -17.58 -11.72
C VAL A 392 4.15 -18.67 -12.78
N LYS A 393 5.18 -19.50 -12.63
CA LYS A 393 5.47 -20.62 -13.55
C LYS A 393 4.71 -21.89 -13.22
N LYS A 394 4.34 -22.08 -11.96
CA LYS A 394 3.58 -23.24 -11.48
C LYS A 394 2.58 -22.79 -10.45
N THR A 395 1.39 -23.39 -10.45
CA THR A 395 0.36 -23.05 -9.45
C THR A 395 0.83 -23.35 -8.02
N PHE A 396 0.53 -22.45 -7.10
CA PHE A 396 0.72 -22.65 -5.67
C PHE A 396 -0.33 -21.88 -4.84
N PRO A 397 -0.63 -22.32 -3.61
CA PRO A 397 -1.65 -21.68 -2.78
C PRO A 397 -1.11 -20.44 -2.06
N LEU A 398 -1.97 -19.45 -1.89
CA LEU A 398 -1.87 -18.39 -0.88
C LEU A 398 -2.66 -18.81 0.34
N LEU A 399 -2.03 -18.76 1.51
CA LEU A 399 -2.59 -19.18 2.79
C LEU A 399 -3.10 -17.99 3.60
N ARG A 400 -4.09 -18.24 4.46
CA ARG A 400 -4.68 -17.21 5.32
C ARG A 400 -3.73 -16.70 6.41
N SER A 401 -2.86 -17.58 6.92
CA SER A 401 -1.88 -17.26 7.95
C SER A 401 -0.53 -17.93 7.63
N ARG A 402 0.49 -17.62 8.44
CA ARG A 402 1.86 -18.14 8.32
C ARG A 402 2.01 -19.57 8.89
N GLU A 403 1.02 -20.41 8.66
CA GLU A 403 1.01 -21.80 9.11
C GLU A 403 0.87 -22.73 7.89
N PRO A 404 1.65 -23.83 7.78
CA PRO A 404 1.61 -24.71 6.60
C PRO A 404 0.25 -25.34 6.30
N LYS A 405 -0.65 -25.39 7.28
CA LYS A 405 -2.00 -25.97 7.16
C LYS A 405 -3.10 -24.92 7.26
N ALA A 406 -2.75 -23.64 7.20
CA ALA A 406 -3.74 -22.57 7.19
C ALA A 406 -4.69 -22.72 5.98
N PRO A 407 -5.95 -22.28 6.11
CA PRO A 407 -6.89 -22.27 4.99
C PRO A 407 -6.32 -21.55 3.77
N VAL A 408 -6.62 -22.08 2.58
CA VAL A 408 -6.21 -21.49 1.30
C VAL A 408 -7.14 -20.33 0.96
N VAL A 409 -6.58 -19.14 0.75
CA VAL A 409 -7.29 -17.96 0.27
C VAL A 409 -7.45 -18.02 -1.24
N ALA A 410 -6.36 -18.33 -1.95
CA ALA A 410 -6.36 -18.42 -3.41
C ALA A 410 -5.35 -19.46 -3.90
N ARG A 411 -5.54 -19.96 -5.12
CA ARG A 411 -4.51 -20.69 -5.85
C ARG A 411 -4.10 -19.83 -7.03
N LEU A 412 -2.82 -19.50 -7.09
CA LEU A 412 -2.27 -18.70 -8.18
C LEU A 412 -2.22 -19.54 -9.44
N ALA A 413 -2.73 -19.02 -10.55
CA ALA A 413 -2.69 -19.70 -11.83
C ALA A 413 -1.26 -19.63 -12.41
N ALA A 414 -0.88 -20.65 -13.19
CA ALA A 414 0.28 -20.51 -14.04
C ALA A 414 0.07 -19.34 -15.01
N ASP A 415 1.16 -18.65 -15.35
CA ASP A 415 1.21 -17.47 -16.22
C ASP A 415 0.47 -16.23 -15.68
N SER A 416 0.04 -16.24 -14.42
CA SER A 416 -0.40 -15.03 -13.72
C SER A 416 0.79 -14.27 -13.12
N THR A 417 0.55 -13.05 -12.67
CA THR A 417 1.55 -12.24 -11.96
C THR A 417 1.25 -12.13 -10.46
N ILE A 418 2.32 -11.91 -9.69
CA ILE A 418 2.24 -11.58 -8.27
C ILE A 418 3.19 -10.45 -7.90
N GLU A 419 2.93 -9.85 -6.76
CA GLU A 419 3.79 -8.87 -6.10
C GLU A 419 4.10 -9.38 -4.68
N VAL A 420 5.37 -9.33 -4.27
CA VAL A 420 5.78 -9.65 -2.90
C VAL A 420 5.84 -8.35 -2.12
N LEU A 421 5.02 -8.23 -1.07
CA LEU A 421 4.88 -6.97 -0.32
C LEU A 421 5.83 -6.91 0.88
N VAL A 422 5.84 -7.97 1.69
CA VAL A 422 6.68 -8.05 2.90
C VAL A 422 7.16 -9.48 3.12
N LYS A 423 8.28 -9.62 3.82
CA LYS A 423 8.81 -10.90 4.29
C LYS A 423 8.67 -11.00 5.81
N SER A 424 8.30 -12.16 6.33
CA SER A 424 8.32 -12.43 7.76
C SER A 424 9.74 -12.69 8.28
N ALA A 425 9.94 -12.43 9.57
CA ALA A 425 11.02 -13.06 10.31
C ALA A 425 10.89 -14.58 10.27
N SER A 426 12.00 -15.27 10.51
CA SER A 426 11.97 -16.70 10.71
C SER A 426 11.20 -17.04 11.97
N ASP A 427 10.32 -18.04 11.89
CA ASP A 427 9.47 -18.51 12.98
C ASP A 427 10.21 -19.37 14.04
N GLY A 428 11.55 -19.28 14.11
CA GLY A 428 12.38 -20.13 14.96
C GLY A 428 12.57 -21.56 14.44
N HIS A 429 11.78 -21.99 13.46
CA HIS A 429 11.93 -23.26 12.75
C HIS A 429 12.60 -23.10 11.38
N GLY A 430 13.18 -21.94 11.11
CA GLY A 430 13.83 -21.63 9.83
C GLY A 430 12.86 -21.28 8.70
N ARG A 431 11.54 -21.32 8.93
CA ARG A 431 10.56 -20.99 7.90
C ARG A 431 10.38 -19.49 7.80
N ASN A 432 10.37 -19.00 6.58
CA ASN A 432 10.11 -17.62 6.26
C ASN A 432 8.91 -17.54 5.31
N TRP A 433 8.14 -16.49 5.43
CA TRP A 433 6.91 -16.31 4.65
C TRP A 433 6.96 -14.99 3.92
N PHE A 434 6.42 -14.96 2.71
CA PHE A 434 6.09 -13.75 1.99
C PHE A 434 4.60 -13.46 2.11
N LEU A 435 4.27 -12.19 2.34
CA LEU A 435 2.93 -11.67 2.05
C LEU A 435 2.90 -11.36 0.56
N VAL A 436 2.02 -12.05 -0.15
CA VAL A 436 1.92 -12.01 -1.61
C VAL A 436 0.59 -11.41 -2.00
N ARG A 437 0.61 -10.48 -2.95
CA ARG A 437 -0.54 -9.98 -3.66
C ARG A 437 -0.63 -10.67 -5.02
N SER A 438 -1.79 -11.25 -5.31
CA SER A 438 -2.10 -11.78 -6.64
C SER A 438 -2.45 -10.68 -7.64
N GLN A 439 -2.39 -10.97 -8.94
CA GLN A 439 -2.87 -10.09 -10.01
C GLN A 439 -4.33 -9.61 -9.79
N THR A 440 -5.17 -10.44 -9.17
CA THR A 440 -6.56 -10.08 -8.84
C THR A 440 -6.70 -9.31 -7.53
N GLY A 441 -5.60 -8.91 -6.88
CA GLY A 441 -5.59 -8.10 -5.67
C GLY A 441 -5.85 -8.86 -4.36
N LEU A 442 -6.02 -10.19 -4.40
CA LEU A 442 -6.11 -11.00 -3.18
C LEU A 442 -4.76 -11.09 -2.49
N LEU A 443 -4.76 -10.97 -1.16
CA LEU A 443 -3.58 -11.17 -0.32
C LEU A 443 -3.58 -12.54 0.36
N GLY A 444 -2.38 -13.10 0.52
CA GLY A 444 -2.15 -14.22 1.42
C GLY A 444 -0.67 -14.52 1.61
N TRP A 445 -0.39 -15.49 2.48
CA TRP A 445 0.97 -15.89 2.82
C TRP A 445 1.42 -17.06 1.96
N ALA A 446 2.66 -17.03 1.51
CA ALA A 446 3.32 -18.16 0.87
C ALA A 446 4.71 -18.34 1.48
N GLU A 447 5.15 -19.59 1.64
CA GLU A 447 6.50 -19.87 2.11
C GLU A 447 7.53 -19.39 1.08
N VAL A 448 8.64 -18.82 1.54
CA VAL A 448 9.70 -18.25 0.68
C VAL A 448 10.19 -19.27 -0.36
N ASP A 449 10.46 -20.51 0.06
CA ASP A 449 10.88 -21.60 -0.83
C ASP A 449 9.81 -21.97 -1.86
N THR A 450 8.53 -21.88 -1.48
CA THR A 450 7.41 -22.11 -2.40
C THR A 450 7.37 -21.02 -3.47
N VAL A 451 7.57 -19.75 -3.10
CA VAL A 451 7.59 -18.66 -4.07
C VAL A 451 8.77 -18.84 -5.03
N PHE A 452 10.01 -18.95 -4.53
CA PHE A 452 11.20 -19.05 -5.40
C PHE A 452 11.19 -20.28 -6.33
N LYS A 453 10.56 -21.39 -5.93
CA LYS A 453 10.44 -22.58 -6.79
C LYS A 453 9.43 -22.41 -7.93
N ASN A 454 8.43 -21.55 -7.75
CA ASN A 454 7.26 -21.50 -8.62
C ASN A 454 7.10 -20.18 -9.36
N VAL A 455 8.00 -19.22 -9.21
CA VAL A 455 7.96 -17.94 -9.91
C VAL A 455 9.27 -17.63 -10.63
N SER A 456 9.24 -16.68 -11.57
CA SER A 456 10.45 -16.06 -12.10
C SER A 456 10.32 -14.54 -12.08
N PRO A 457 11.44 -13.80 -12.09
CA PRO A 457 11.41 -12.39 -12.45
C PRO A 457 10.69 -12.20 -13.80
N ARG A 458 9.93 -11.11 -13.91
CA ARG A 458 9.32 -10.70 -15.18
C ARG A 458 10.43 -10.26 -16.15
N ARG A 459 10.37 -10.75 -17.39
CA ARG A 459 11.46 -10.57 -18.38
C ARG A 459 11.71 -9.11 -18.76
N ASP A 460 10.70 -8.27 -18.68
CA ASP A 460 10.74 -6.90 -19.21
C ASP A 460 11.48 -5.91 -18.29
N ASP A 461 11.74 -6.27 -17.03
CA ASP A 461 12.36 -5.37 -16.05
C ASP A 461 13.91 -5.42 -16.04
N PHE A 462 14.51 -6.24 -16.91
CA PHE A 462 15.96 -6.49 -16.93
C PHE A 462 16.59 -6.50 -18.34
N GLU A 463 15.94 -5.96 -19.37
CA GLU A 463 16.69 -5.57 -20.58
C GLU A 463 17.41 -4.24 -20.30
N PRO A 464 18.77 -4.22 -20.32
CA PRO A 464 19.56 -3.02 -20.01
C PRO A 464 19.49 -1.92 -21.08
#